data_AF-A0A2J8B8N7-F1
#
_entry.id   AF-A0A2J8B8N7-F1
#
_cell.length_a   1.000
_cell.length_b   1.000
_cell.length_c   1.000
_cell.angle_alpha   90.00
_cell.angle_beta   90.00
_cell.angle_gamma   90.00
#
_symmetry.space_group_name_H-M   'P 1'
#
loop_
_entity.id
_entity.type
_entity.pdbx_description
1 polymer ?
#
loop_
_entity_poly.entity_id
_entity_poly.type
_entity_poly.pdbx_seq_one_letter_code
_entity_poly.pdbx_strand_id
1 'polypeptide(L)'
;MQYGWIIGGIIILFIINKIFLMPLRKLTMHIIMGIVVLYVINTYGSIIGLATVPITAITGIIIGILGFPGTILLTLYYTFLQ
;
A
#
# COMPACT_ATOMS: atom_id res chain seq x y z
N MET A 1 -34.79 -28.91 5.08
CA MET A 1 -33.91 -28.80 3.89
C MET A 1 -33.63 -27.36 3.43
N GLN A 2 -34.44 -26.34 3.78
CA GLN A 2 -34.30 -24.96 3.26
C GLN A 2 -33.27 -24.09 4.02
N TYR A 3 -33.10 -24.31 5.33
CA TYR A 3 -32.19 -23.53 6.19
C TYR A 3 -30.69 -23.81 5.97
N GLY A 4 -30.34 -24.98 5.41
CA GLY A 4 -28.95 -25.36 5.16
C GLY A 4 -28.27 -24.48 4.10
N TRP A 5 -29.01 -24.07 3.08
CA TRP A 5 -28.51 -23.19 2.02
C TRP A 5 -28.27 -21.76 2.50
N ILE A 6 -29.10 -21.27 3.43
CA ILE A 6 -28.95 -19.95 4.04
C ILE A 6 -27.69 -19.92 4.90
N ILE A 7 -27.46 -20.95 5.72
CA ILE A 7 -26.26 -21.07 6.55
C ILE A 7 -25.00 -21.18 5.68
N GLY A 8 -25.04 -21.99 4.61
CA GLY A 8 -23.94 -22.08 3.65
C GLY A 8 -23.62 -20.75 2.97
N GLY A 9 -24.64 -19.98 2.57
CA GLY A 9 -24.48 -18.64 2.01
C GLY A 9 -23.82 -17.66 2.98
N ILE A 10 -24.23 -17.67 4.26
CA ILE A 10 -23.65 -16.80 5.30
C ILE A 10 -22.17 -17.14 5.53
N ILE A 11 -21.80 -18.42 5.56
CA ILE A 11 -20.41 -18.86 5.73
C ILE A 11 -19.54 -18.40 4.55
N ILE A 12 -20.03 -18.56 3.32
CA ILE A 12 -19.33 -18.08 2.12
C ILE A 12 -19.16 -16.56 2.13
N LEU A 13 -20.20 -15.82 2.53
CA LEU A 13 -20.15 -14.37 2.61
C LEU A 13 -19.16 -13.89 3.66
N PHE A 14 -19.07 -14.61 4.79
CA PHE A 14 -18.09 -14.36 5.84
C PHE A 14 -16.65 -14.62 5.37
N ILE A 15 -16.42 -15.71 4.62
CA ILE A 15 -15.09 -16.05 4.07
C ILE A 15 -14.64 -15.00 3.06
N ILE A 16 -15.52 -14.61 2.12
CA ILE A 16 -15.23 -13.55 1.14
C ILE A 16 -14.91 -12.24 1.85
N ASN A 17 -15.74 -11.84 2.83
CA ASN A 17 -15.51 -10.61 3.58
C ASN A 17 -14.14 -10.65 4.29
N LYS A 18 -13.82 -11.76 4.95
CA LYS A 18 -12.54 -11.92 5.65
C LYS A 18 -11.34 -11.94 4.70
N ILE A 19 -11.45 -12.55 3.52
CA ILE A 19 -10.36 -12.62 2.54
C ILE A 19 -10.14 -11.27 1.85
N PHE A 20 -11.19 -10.49 1.56
CA PHE A 20 -11.03 -9.20 0.86
C PHE A 20 -10.83 -8.01 1.81
N LEU A 21 -11.63 -7.87 2.88
CA LEU A 21 -11.54 -6.70 3.76
C LEU A 21 -10.32 -6.73 4.69
N MET A 22 -9.83 -7.90 5.09
CA MET A 22 -8.67 -8.04 5.98
C MET A 22 -7.35 -7.60 5.33
N PRO A 23 -7.00 -7.98 4.08
CA PRO A 23 -5.82 -7.45 3.40
C PRO A 23 -6.02 -5.98 3.02
N LEU A 24 -7.21 -5.55 2.61
CA LEU A 24 -7.48 -4.13 2.29
C LEU A 24 -7.20 -3.20 3.48
N ARG A 25 -7.56 -3.60 4.70
CA ARG A 25 -7.27 -2.84 5.93
C ARG A 25 -5.77 -2.73 6.23
N LYS A 26 -5.00 -3.77 5.97
CA LYS A 26 -3.53 -3.73 6.16
C LYS A 26 -2.86 -2.94 5.05
N LEU A 27 -3.35 -3.07 3.82
CA LEU A 27 -2.84 -2.37 2.65
C LEU A 27 -3.05 -0.85 2.77
N THR A 28 -4.20 -0.41 3.27
CA THR A 28 -4.47 1.03 3.48
C THR A 28 -3.46 1.67 4.42
N MET A 29 -3.07 0.99 5.51
CA MET A 29 -2.02 1.49 6.40
C MET A 29 -0.65 1.59 5.70
N HIS A 30 -0.28 0.60 4.89
CA HIS A 30 0.97 0.62 4.12
C HIS A 30 0.98 1.75 3.08
N ILE A 31 -0.15 1.97 2.40
CA ILE A 31 -0.34 3.07 1.43
C ILE A 31 -0.20 4.42 2.13
N ILE A 32 -0.93 4.66 3.23
CA ILE A 32 -0.91 5.94 3.95
C ILE A 32 0.50 6.22 4.46
N MET A 33 1.13 5.25 5.12
CA MET A 33 2.48 5.40 5.65
C MET A 33 3.49 5.67 4.54
N GLY A 34 3.33 5.01 3.39
CA GLY A 34 4.19 5.22 2.25
C GLY A 34 4.03 6.60 1.59
N ILE A 35 2.79 7.09 1.44
CA ILE A 35 2.53 8.43 0.91
C ILE A 35 3.09 9.50 1.86
N VAL A 36 2.90 9.35 3.18
CA VAL A 36 3.42 10.27 4.18
C VAL A 36 4.94 10.35 4.11
N VAL A 37 5.63 9.21 4.03
CA VAL A 37 7.09 9.16 3.96
C VAL A 37 7.61 9.75 2.66
N LEU A 38 6.98 9.45 1.52
CA LEU A 38 7.32 10.11 0.26
C LEU A 38 7.10 11.62 0.33
N TYR A 39 6.03 12.10 0.95
CA TYR A 39 5.78 13.53 1.07
C TYR A 39 6.87 14.21 1.89
N VAL A 40 7.29 13.59 3.00
CA VAL A 40 8.41 14.08 3.82
C VAL A 40 9.71 14.08 3.03
N ILE A 41 10.02 12.99 2.34
CA ILE A 41 11.22 12.88 1.49
C ILE A 41 11.18 13.88 0.35
N ASN A 42 10.03 14.12 -0.29
CA ASN A 42 9.96 15.05 -1.41
C ASN A 42 10.04 16.52 -0.93
N THR A 43 9.57 16.81 0.29
CA THR A 43 9.60 18.17 0.86
C THR A 43 10.97 18.50 1.47
N TYR A 44 11.53 17.57 2.25
CA TYR A 44 12.77 17.79 3.01
C TYR A 44 13.99 17.09 2.40
N GLY A 45 13.79 16.18 1.45
CA GLY A 45 14.86 15.42 0.80
C GLY A 45 15.86 16.30 0.07
N SER A 46 15.41 17.44 -0.47
CA SER A 46 16.32 18.42 -1.08
C SER A 46 17.38 18.96 -0.09
N ILE A 47 17.06 19.01 1.22
CA ILE A 47 18.00 19.48 2.25
C ILE A 47 19.08 18.42 2.55
N ILE A 48 18.76 17.15 2.35
CA ILE A 48 19.63 15.99 2.60
C ILE A 48 20.21 15.38 1.31
N GLY A 49 20.02 16.03 0.16
CA GLY A 49 20.54 15.58 -1.13
C GLY A 49 19.81 14.37 -1.75
N LEU A 50 18.60 14.05 -1.27
CA LEU A 50 17.77 13.00 -1.87
C LEU A 50 17.03 13.52 -3.10
N ALA A 51 16.96 12.71 -4.15
CA ALA A 51 16.23 13.04 -5.36
C ALA A 51 14.72 12.99 -5.14
N THR A 52 14.01 13.88 -5.83
CA THR A 52 12.54 13.94 -5.80
C THR A 52 11.95 12.72 -6.49
N VAL A 53 11.19 11.90 -5.76
CA VAL A 53 10.48 10.75 -6.33
C VAL A 53 9.16 11.22 -6.94
N PRO A 54 8.94 11.05 -8.26
CA PRO A 54 7.71 11.45 -8.91
C PRO A 54 6.55 10.55 -8.48
N ILE A 55 5.46 11.14 -7.98
CA ILE A 55 4.25 10.42 -7.55
C ILE A 55 3.40 10.12 -8.79
N THR A 56 3.67 8.97 -9.41
CA THR A 56 2.93 8.42 -10.55
C THR A 56 2.15 7.15 -10.15
N ALA A 57 1.22 6.71 -11.01
CA ALA A 57 0.45 5.49 -10.77
C ALA A 57 1.34 4.26 -10.49
N ILE A 58 2.46 4.13 -11.19
CA ILE A 58 3.40 3.02 -11.02
C ILE A 58 4.05 3.08 -9.63
N THR A 59 4.60 4.24 -9.26
CA THR A 59 5.23 4.43 -7.95
C THR A 59 4.24 4.26 -6.80
N GLY A 60 2.99 4.70 -6.97
CA GLY A 60 1.92 4.54 -6.00
C GLY A 60 1.50 3.08 -5.80
N ILE A 61 1.51 2.25 -6.86
CA ILE A 61 1.26 0.81 -6.75
C ILE A 61 2.39 0.11 -6.00
N ILE A 62 3.65 0.42 -6.32
CA ILE A 62 4.82 -0.16 -5.64
C ILE A 62 4.77 0.14 -4.15
N ILE A 63 4.48 1.39 -3.80
CA ILE A 63 4.35 1.83 -2.41
C ILE A 63 3.09 1.28 -1.76
N GLY A 64 2.01 1.09 -2.50
CA GLY A 64 0.80 0.52 -1.93
C GLY A 64 0.97 -0.95 -1.57
N ILE A 65 1.72 -1.71 -2.37
CA ILE A 65 2.00 -3.13 -2.15
C ILE A 65 3.09 -3.32 -1.09
N LEU A 66 4.21 -2.59 -1.17
CA LEU A 66 5.32 -2.74 -0.22
C LEU A 66 5.19 -1.86 1.03
N GLY A 67 4.46 -0.75 0.97
CA GLY A 67 4.39 0.25 2.05
C GLY A 67 5.70 0.99 2.28
N PHE A 68 6.06 1.11 3.57
CA PHE A 68 7.29 1.77 4.02
C PHE A 68 8.57 1.27 3.33
N PRO A 69 8.89 -0.05 3.30
CA PRO A 69 10.08 -0.52 2.59
C PRO A 69 10.07 -0.18 1.10
N GLY A 70 8.88 -0.13 0.48
CA GLY A 70 8.73 0.29 -0.92
C GLY A 70 9.14 1.74 -1.14
N THR A 71 8.79 2.63 -0.22
CA THR A 71 9.19 4.05 -0.32
C THR A 71 10.69 4.27 -0.21
N ILE A 72 11.36 3.54 0.68
CA ILE A 72 12.82 3.62 0.85
C ILE A 72 13.51 3.15 -0.42
N LEU A 73 13.09 1.99 -0.96
CA LEU A 73 13.64 1.44 -2.21
C LEU A 73 13.47 2.41 -3.38
N LEU A 74 12.30 3.02 -3.52
CA LEU A 74 12.04 4.00 -4.57
C LEU A 74 12.94 5.23 -4.42
N THR A 75 13.07 5.75 -3.20
CA THR A 75 13.91 6.92 -2.93
C THR A 75 15.38 6.63 -3.23
N LEU A 76 15.89 5.46 -2.84
CA LEU A 76 17.25 5.02 -3.18
C LEU A 76 17.43 4.87 -4.68
N TYR A 77 16.46 4.26 -5.38
CA TYR A 77 16.50 4.09 -6.83
C TYR A 77 16.61 5.44 -7.56
N TYR A 78 15.74 6.40 -7.23
CA TYR A 78 15.76 7.72 -7.85
C TYR A 78 16.98 8.56 -7.46
N THR A 79 17.63 8.27 -6.33
CA THR A 79 18.79 9.03 -5.85
C THR A 79 20.12 8.48 -6.37
N PHE A 80 20.25 7.16 -6.54
CA PHE A 80 21.54 6.51 -6.85
C PHE A 80 21.61 5.86 -8.24
N LEU A 81 20.48 5.46 -8.81
CA LEU A 81 20.44 4.69 -10.07
C LEU A 81 19.91 5.49 -11.26
N GLN A 82 19.34 6.68 -11.03
CA GLN A 82 18.85 7.60 -12.04
C GLN A 82 19.68 8.89 -12.01
#